data_AF-A0A8S2UKR0-F1
#
_entry.id   AF-A0A8S2UKR0-F1
#
_cell.length_a   1.000
_cell.length_b   1.000
_cell.length_c   1.000
_cell.angle_alpha   90.00
_cell.angle_beta   90.00
_cell.angle_gamma   90.00
#
_symmetry.space_group_name_H-M   'P 1'
#
loop_
_entity.id
_entity.type
_entity.pdbx_description
1 polymer ?
#
loop_
_entity_poly.entity_id
_entity_poly.type
_entity_poly.pdbx_seq_one_letter_code
_entity_poly.pdbx_strand_id
1 'polypeptide(L)'
;QENVQKLPHGIGYLVNEAEAIGLKFGIWIEPEMVNPKSELYENHPDWVIKLPNRSEYYFRNQLVLDMSNEAVREFVYDVVDRLFTQ
;
A
#
# COMPACT_ATOMS: atom_id res chain seq x y z
N GLN A 1 5.89 -5.50 3.25
CA GLN A 1 6.81 -6.64 3.05
C GLN A 1 6.55 -7.23 1.66
N GLU A 2 7.59 -7.63 0.93
CA GLU A 2 7.42 -8.29 -0.36
C GLU A 2 6.81 -9.69 -0.22
N ASN A 3 5.99 -10.11 -1.20
CA ASN A 3 5.45 -11.47 -1.23
C ASN A 3 6.45 -12.42 -1.88
N VAL A 4 7.35 -12.99 -1.07
CA VAL A 4 8.38 -13.93 -1.54
C VAL A 4 7.85 -15.30 -1.93
N GLN A 5 6.60 -15.64 -1.60
CA GLN A 5 5.98 -16.87 -2.13
C GLN A 5 5.68 -16.70 -3.62
N LYS A 6 5.24 -15.51 -4.04
CA LYS A 6 4.94 -15.19 -5.45
C LYS A 6 6.19 -14.76 -6.21
N LEU A 7 7.09 -14.02 -5.57
CA LEU A 7 8.34 -13.50 -6.12
C LEU A 7 9.53 -14.03 -5.30
N PRO A 8 10.00 -15.26 -5.54
CA PRO A 8 11.00 -15.91 -4.68
C PRO A 8 12.33 -15.16 -4.53
N HIS A 9 12.67 -14.32 -5.50
CA HIS A 9 13.88 -13.51 -5.51
C HIS A 9 13.62 -12.02 -5.22
N GLY A 10 12.40 -11.70 -4.78
CA GLY A 10 11.97 -10.33 -4.48
C GLY A 10 11.77 -9.43 -5.70
N ILE A 11 11.41 -8.16 -5.45
CA ILE A 11 11.18 -7.17 -6.50
C ILE A 11 12.50 -6.73 -7.12
N GLY A 12 13.56 -6.59 -6.33
CA GLY A 12 14.89 -6.19 -6.81
C GLY A 12 15.45 -7.10 -7.91
N TYR A 13 15.14 -8.39 -7.89
CA TYR A 13 15.50 -9.30 -8.98
C TYR A 13 14.81 -8.93 -10.31
N LEU A 14 13.52 -8.58 -10.28
CA LEU A 14 12.79 -8.15 -11.48
C LEU A 14 13.35 -6.85 -12.06
N VAL A 15 13.80 -5.94 -11.20
CA VAL A 15 14.46 -4.69 -11.62
C VAL A 15 15.76 -5.02 -12.37
N ASN A 16 16.61 -5.86 -11.80
CA ASN A 16 17.88 -6.26 -12.42
C ASN A 16 17.69 -6.97 -13.77
N GLU A 17 16.72 -7.88 -13.88
CA GLU A 17 16.43 -8.58 -15.13
C GLU A 17 15.89 -7.62 -16.21
N ALA A 18 15.05 -6.65 -15.84
CA ALA A 18 14.58 -5.62 -16.77
C ALA A 18 15.74 -4.76 -17.29
N GLU A 19 16.64 -4.32 -16.39
CA GLU A 19 17.83 -3.55 -16.76
C GLU A 19 18.78 -4.32 -17.67
N ALA A 20 19.01 -5.62 -17.40
CA ALA A 20 19.88 -6.48 -18.19
C ALA A 20 19.48 -6.59 -19.66
N ILE A 21 18.18 -6.42 -19.96
CA ILE A 21 17.62 -6.44 -21.32
C ILE A 21 17.28 -5.03 -21.85
N GLY A 22 17.67 -3.98 -21.13
CA GLY A 22 17.45 -2.58 -21.54
C GLY A 22 16.00 -2.10 -21.41
N LEU A 23 15.17 -2.76 -20.60
CA LEU A 23 13.81 -2.34 -20.30
C LEU A 23 13.77 -1.49 -19.02
N LYS A 24 12.88 -0.49 -19.01
CA LYS A 24 12.57 0.25 -17.80
C LYS A 24 11.57 -0.55 -16.95
N PHE A 25 11.81 -0.60 -15.65
CA PHE A 25 10.90 -1.20 -14.68
C PHE A 25 9.93 -0.15 -14.10
N GLY A 26 8.69 -0.58 -13.83
CA GLY A 26 7.69 0.22 -13.14
C GLY A 26 6.85 -0.67 -12.24
N ILE A 27 6.34 -0.12 -11.14
CA ILE A 27 5.52 -0.83 -10.16
C ILE A 27 4.19 -0.11 -9.93
N TRP A 28 3.13 -0.88 -9.76
CA TRP A 28 1.82 -0.36 -9.38
C TRP A 28 1.72 -0.28 -7.85
N ILE A 29 1.18 0.82 -7.35
CA ILE A 29 0.87 1.05 -5.94
C ILE A 29 -0.50 1.70 -5.80
N GLU A 30 -1.18 1.46 -4.69
CA GLU A 30 -2.44 2.11 -4.30
C GLU A 30 -2.38 2.50 -2.82
N PRO A 31 -1.64 3.57 -2.48
CA PRO A 31 -1.33 3.91 -1.09
C PRO A 31 -2.50 4.53 -0.31
N GLU A 32 -3.55 4.98 -1.00
CA GLU A 32 -4.69 5.71 -0.42
C GLU A 32 -5.80 4.78 0.08
N MET A 33 -5.69 3.47 -0.16
CA MET A 33 -6.74 2.49 0.09
C MET A 33 -6.29 1.42 1.07
N VAL A 34 -7.25 0.83 1.77
CA VAL A 34 -7.00 -0.27 2.71
C VAL A 34 -8.06 -1.34 2.60
N ASN A 35 -7.65 -2.60 2.70
CA ASN A 35 -8.57 -3.73 2.75
C ASN A 35 -8.97 -4.02 4.21
N PRO A 36 -10.26 -4.33 4.50
CA PRO A 36 -10.67 -4.70 5.86
C PRO A 36 -9.96 -5.94 6.41
N LYS A 37 -9.48 -6.82 5.52
CA LYS A 37 -8.63 -7.96 5.88
C LYS A 37 -7.17 -7.63 5.62
N SER A 38 -6.64 -6.66 6.35
CA SER A 38 -5.23 -6.28 6.31
C SER A 38 -4.74 -5.92 7.71
N GLU A 39 -3.45 -6.15 7.96
CA GLU A 39 -2.80 -5.79 9.22
C GLU A 39 -2.94 -4.30 9.54
N LEU A 40 -2.87 -3.44 8.51
CA LEU A 40 -3.06 -2.00 8.67
C LEU A 40 -4.44 -1.66 9.23
N TYR A 41 -5.50 -2.28 8.70
CA TYR A 41 -6.86 -2.05 9.17
C TYR A 41 -7.09 -2.63 10.57
N GLU A 42 -6.56 -3.83 10.85
CA GLU A 42 -6.67 -4.46 12.17
C GLU A 42 -6.03 -3.61 13.26
N ASN A 43 -4.88 -2.98 12.97
CA ASN A 43 -4.16 -2.12 13.92
C ASN A 43 -4.72 -0.69 13.98
N HIS A 44 -5.27 -0.18 12.88
CA HIS A 44 -5.73 1.21 12.77
C HIS A 44 -7.12 1.33 12.10
N PRO A 45 -8.19 0.77 12.71
CA PRO A 45 -9.54 0.88 12.16
C PRO A 45 -10.10 2.32 12.22
N ASP A 46 -9.42 3.23 12.92
CA ASP A 46 -9.70 4.66 12.97
C ASP A 46 -9.09 5.47 11.82
N TRP A 47 -8.21 4.87 11.01
CA TRP A 47 -7.55 5.55 9.89
C TRP A 47 -8.35 5.57 8.60
N VAL A 48 -9.56 5.00 8.57
CA VAL A 48 -10.44 5.04 7.40
C VAL A 48 -11.48 6.15 7.52
N ILE A 49 -11.92 6.67 6.37
CA ILE A 49 -13.03 7.63 6.33
C ILE A 49 -14.31 6.95 6.83
N LYS A 50 -14.78 7.38 8.00
CA LYS A 50 -16.00 6.84 8.64
C LYS A 50 -16.81 7.94 9.31
N LEU A 51 -18.11 7.71 9.43
CA LEU A 51 -19.03 8.56 10.18
C LEU A 51 -19.69 7.72 11.29
N PRO A 52 -19.78 8.20 12.55
CA PRO A 52 -20.31 7.41 13.67
C PRO A 52 -21.74 6.88 13.46
N ASN A 53 -22.52 7.56 12.62
CA ASN A 53 -23.92 7.24 12.34
C ASN A 53 -24.12 6.55 10.97
N ARG A 54 -23.05 6.05 10.34
CA ARG A 54 -23.13 5.32 9.08
C ARG A 54 -22.33 4.02 9.16
N SER A 55 -22.90 2.96 8.58
CA SER A 55 -22.16 1.74 8.32
C SER A 55 -20.99 2.02 7.36
N GLU A 56 -19.91 1.25 7.51
CA GLU A 56 -18.82 1.25 6.54
C GLU A 56 -19.35 0.94 5.13
N TYR A 57 -18.89 1.72 4.16
CA TYR A 57 -19.26 1.56 2.77
C TYR A 57 -18.06 1.07 1.98
N TYR A 58 -18.17 -0.13 1.42
CA TYR A 58 -17.13 -0.74 0.62
C TYR A 58 -17.36 -0.47 -0.87
N PHE A 59 -16.30 -0.09 -1.57
CA PHE A 59 -16.26 -0.10 -3.03
C PHE A 59 -15.07 -0.95 -3.46
N ARG A 60 -15.25 -1.89 -4.40
CA ARG A 60 -14.22 -2.91 -4.73
C ARG A 60 -13.66 -3.68 -3.51
N ASN A 61 -14.47 -3.89 -2.47
CA ASN A 61 -14.07 -4.57 -1.23
C ASN A 61 -12.93 -3.87 -0.45
N GLN A 62 -12.78 -2.56 -0.60
CA GLN A 62 -11.80 -1.74 0.12
C GLN A 62 -12.44 -0.48 0.72
N LEU A 63 -11.69 0.17 1.60
CA LEU A 63 -11.99 1.42 2.26
C LEU A 63 -10.94 2.47 1.88
N VAL A 64 -11.28 3.74 2.03
CA VAL A 64 -10.38 4.87 1.77
C VAL A 64 -9.73 5.29 3.08
N LEU A 65 -8.40 5.46 3.08
CA LEU A 65 -7.67 6.04 4.19
C LEU A 65 -8.00 7.53 4.34
N ASP A 66 -8.11 7.99 5.57
CA ASP A 66 -8.40 9.39 5.87
C ASP A 66 -7.12 10.25 5.74
N MET A 67 -6.87 10.75 4.53
CA MET A 67 -5.73 11.62 4.25
C MET A 67 -5.82 13.00 4.93
N SER A 68 -6.90 13.33 5.63
CA SER A 68 -6.95 14.51 6.50
C SER A 68 -6.23 14.28 7.84
N ASN A 69 -6.08 13.03 8.26
CA ASN A 69 -5.31 12.63 9.43
C ASN A 69 -3.80 12.74 9.13
N GLU A 70 -3.06 13.43 10.00
CA GLU A 70 -1.61 13.61 9.85
C GLU A 70 -0.84 12.30 9.95
N ALA A 71 -1.19 11.41 10.89
CA ALA A 71 -0.53 10.12 11.04
C ALA A 71 -0.69 9.22 9.81
N VAL A 72 -1.84 9.30 9.13
CA VAL A 72 -2.09 8.57 7.88
C VAL A 72 -1.21 9.10 6.77
N ARG A 73 -1.08 10.43 6.64
CA ARG A 73 -0.21 11.05 5.63
C ARG A 73 1.26 10.71 5.83
N GLU A 74 1.74 10.75 7.07
CA GLU A 74 3.10 10.34 7.42
C GLU A 74 3.33 8.87 7.07
N PHE A 75 2.42 7.97 7.45
CA PHE A 75 2.52 6.55 7.10
C PHE A 75 2.58 6.31 5.59
N VAL A 76 1.69 6.97 4.82
CA VAL A 76 1.65 6.83 3.36
C VAL A 76 2.94 7.35 2.73
N TYR A 77 3.43 8.50 3.17
CA TYR A 77 4.70 9.04 2.72
C TYR A 77 5.85 8.06 3.00
N ASP A 78 5.95 7.55 4.22
CA ASP A 78 7.02 6.61 4.63
C ASP A 78 6.95 5.27 3.87
N VAL A 79 5.77 4.82 3.46
CA VAL A 79 5.63 3.63 2.60
C VAL A 79 6.21 3.90 1.22
N VAL A 80 5.88 5.04 0.62
CA VAL A 80 6.36 5.42 -0.72
C VAL A 80 7.86 5.71 -0.68
N ASP A 81 8.33 6.50 0.29
CA ASP A 81 9.74 6.86 0.44
C ASP A 81 10.62 5.63 0.60
N ARG A 82 10.26 4.71 1.51
CA ARG A 82 11.01 3.46 1.69
C ARG A 82 10.99 2.59 0.45
N LEU A 83 9.88 2.52 -0.29
CA LEU A 83 9.79 1.72 -1.51
C LEU A 83 10.77 2.18 -2.60
N PHE A 84 11.07 3.49 -2.66
CA PHE A 84 11.93 4.07 -3.70
C PHE A 84 13.37 4.34 -3.26
N THR A 85 13.66 4.29 -1.96
CA THR A 85 14.99 4.61 -1.41
C THR A 85 15.70 3.45 -0.72
N GLN A 86 14.99 2.38 -0.39
CA GLN A 86 15.53 1.19 0.29
C GLN A 86 15.29 -0.06 -0.55
#